data_AF-A0A100W180-F1
#
_entry.id   AF-A0A100W180-F1
#
_cell.length_a   1.000
_cell.length_b   1.000
_cell.length_c   1.000
_cell.angle_alpha   90.00
_cell.angle_beta   90.00
_cell.angle_gamma   90.00
#
_symmetry.space_group_name_H-M   'P 1'
#
loop_
_entity.id
_entity.type
_entity.pdbx_description
1 polymer ?
#
loop_
_entity_poly.entity_id
_entity_poly.type
_entity_poly.pdbx_seq_one_letter_code
_entity_poly.pdbx_strand_id
1 'polypeptide(L)'
;MSTAESAVQATVSPLLRDALSFEAPYVVERLVKDRVVGEPGEGRELLAEILRYLVLCELNRDVVVGMYSARVDEAWHAFILYTTEYTDFCMRFFGRYVGHAPKNAPRAGPHDHRDRRELTFDEFRERYQDAFAEPLPDVWYDVRSIVPARRVFNDSAPNMTVTQHDSIAELIDDGGTVILSANAIAYDALRFIAQTGAFYVRELPGGLTDDEKVNLIRTLTSWGLLRVAP
;
A
#
# COMPACT_ATOMS: atom_id res chain seq x y z
N MET A 1 -4.88 -35.79 -24.54
CA MET A 1 -3.73 -35.19 -23.82
C MET A 1 -4.09 -33.76 -23.46
N SER A 2 -4.51 -33.52 -22.23
CA SER A 2 -4.53 -32.19 -21.62
C SER A 2 -3.97 -32.37 -20.22
N THR A 3 -2.67 -32.11 -20.11
CA THR A 3 -1.90 -32.14 -18.87
C THR A 3 -1.64 -30.70 -18.48
N ALA A 4 -1.85 -30.40 -17.20
CA ALA A 4 -1.55 -29.15 -16.49
C ALA A 4 -2.71 -28.13 -16.40
N GLU A 5 -3.54 -28.31 -15.38
CA GLU A 5 -4.03 -27.22 -14.53
C GLU A 5 -4.49 -27.80 -13.19
N SER A 6 -3.57 -28.48 -12.51
CA SER A 6 -3.71 -28.77 -11.08
C SER A 6 -2.92 -27.69 -10.35
N ALA A 7 -3.55 -26.54 -10.11
CA ALA A 7 -3.07 -25.62 -9.08
C ALA A 7 -3.23 -26.35 -7.74
N VAL A 8 -2.15 -27.02 -7.30
CA VAL A 8 -2.11 -27.60 -5.98
C VAL A 8 -2.32 -26.46 -5.00
N GLN A 9 -3.44 -26.47 -4.29
CA GLN A 9 -3.74 -25.54 -3.21
C GLN A 9 -2.60 -25.66 -2.20
N ALA A 10 -1.65 -24.72 -2.25
CA ALA A 10 -0.44 -24.77 -1.45
C ALA A 10 -0.82 -24.57 0.02
N THR A 11 -0.97 -25.67 0.74
CA THR A 11 -1.33 -25.63 2.15
C THR A 11 -0.16 -25.05 2.95
N VAL A 12 -0.44 -24.07 3.81
CA VAL A 12 0.56 -23.49 4.72
C VAL A 12 1.13 -24.60 5.59
N SER A 13 2.41 -24.93 5.41
CA SER A 13 3.09 -25.96 6.20
C SER A 13 3.14 -25.58 7.69
N PRO A 14 3.35 -26.53 8.61
CA PRO A 14 3.50 -26.21 10.03
C PRO A 14 4.58 -25.15 10.29
N LEU A 15 5.73 -25.25 9.60
CA LEU A 15 6.81 -24.28 9.72
C LEU A 15 6.39 -22.87 9.28
N LEU A 16 5.63 -22.75 8.18
CA LEU A 16 5.13 -21.45 7.72
C LEU A 16 4.02 -20.90 8.62
N ARG A 17 3.26 -21.78 9.29
CA ARG A 17 2.29 -21.37 10.31
C ARG A 17 2.99 -20.79 11.55
N ASP A 18 4.13 -21.37 11.95
CA ASP A 18 4.95 -20.81 13.03
C ASP A 18 5.49 -19.41 12.68
N ALA A 19 5.80 -19.16 11.40
CA ALA A 19 6.22 -17.84 10.94
C ALA A 19 5.15 -16.75 11.16
N LEU A 20 3.86 -17.10 11.07
CA LEU A 20 2.73 -16.19 11.33
C LEU A 20 2.60 -15.80 12.81
N SER A 21 3.23 -16.55 13.71
CA SER A 21 3.24 -16.28 15.16
C SER A 21 4.54 -15.63 15.62
N PHE A 22 5.39 -15.17 14.70
CA PHE A 22 6.66 -14.55 15.05
C PHE A 22 6.45 -13.21 15.76
N GLU A 23 7.05 -13.05 16.94
CA GLU A 23 6.96 -11.81 17.71
C GLU A 23 8.11 -10.87 17.37
N ALA A 24 7.76 -9.63 17.03
CA ALA A 24 8.72 -8.56 16.75
C ALA A 24 8.29 -7.25 17.45
N PRO A 25 8.28 -7.19 18.79
CA PRO A 25 7.81 -6.02 19.54
C PRO A 25 8.57 -4.74 19.18
N TYR A 26 9.86 -4.85 18.87
CA TYR A 26 10.71 -3.75 18.42
C TYR A 26 10.23 -3.12 17.10
N VAL A 27 9.60 -3.88 16.20
CA VAL A 27 8.97 -3.33 14.98
C VAL A 27 7.76 -2.49 15.35
N VAL A 28 6.90 -3.01 16.24
CA VAL A 28 5.70 -2.30 16.71
C VAL A 28 6.08 -1.01 17.44
N GLU A 29 7.07 -1.06 18.33
CA GLU A 29 7.59 0.11 19.03
C GLU A 29 8.12 1.17 18.07
N ARG A 30 8.84 0.74 17.02
CA ARG A 30 9.33 1.63 15.98
C ARG A 30 8.21 2.29 15.19
N LEU A 31 7.21 1.52 14.76
CA LEU A 31 6.07 2.05 14.00
C LEU A 31 5.31 3.14 14.78
N VAL A 32 5.15 2.96 16.09
CA VAL A 32 4.55 3.98 16.97
C VAL A 32 5.47 5.20 17.10
N LYS A 33 6.76 4.96 17.40
CA LYS A 33 7.76 6.03 17.59
C LYS A 33 7.90 6.92 16.35
N ASP A 34 7.93 6.31 15.18
CA ASP A 34 8.08 6.99 13.89
C ASP A 34 6.74 7.57 13.38
N ARG A 35 5.65 7.41 14.16
CA ARG A 35 4.29 7.89 13.88
C ARG A 35 3.67 7.33 12.60
N VAL A 36 4.07 6.12 12.21
CA VAL A 36 3.43 5.34 11.14
C VAL A 36 2.05 4.85 11.60
N VAL A 37 1.92 4.54 12.89
CA VAL A 37 0.67 4.15 13.56
C VAL A 37 0.44 5.01 14.79
N GLY A 38 -0.83 5.21 15.15
CA GLY A 38 -1.20 5.98 16.33
C GLY A 38 -1.07 5.20 17.64
N GLU A 39 -1.20 3.88 17.56
CA GLU A 39 -1.23 3.00 18.73
C GLU A 39 -0.61 1.63 18.46
N PRO A 40 -0.13 0.91 19.49
CA PRO A 40 0.50 -0.40 19.33
C PRO A 40 -0.42 -1.48 18.74
N GLY A 41 -1.75 -1.34 18.87
CA GLY A 41 -2.72 -2.29 18.30
C GLY A 41 -2.63 -2.35 16.79
N GLU A 42 -2.68 -1.20 16.15
CA GLU A 42 -2.50 -1.04 14.71
C GLU A 42 -1.11 -1.49 14.25
N GLY A 43 -0.06 -1.24 15.04
CA GLY A 43 1.29 -1.75 14.73
C GLY A 43 1.39 -3.28 14.74
N ARG A 44 0.66 -3.96 15.63
CA ARG A 44 0.57 -5.43 15.64
C ARG A 44 -0.21 -5.97 14.45
N GLU A 45 -1.26 -5.27 14.01
CA GLU A 45 -1.99 -5.63 12.79
C GLU A 45 -1.08 -5.55 11.56
N LEU A 46 -0.32 -4.46 11.41
CA LEU A 46 0.65 -4.34 10.32
C LEU A 46 1.75 -5.40 10.39
N LEU A 47 2.24 -5.73 11.60
CA LEU A 47 3.19 -6.82 11.78
C LEU A 47 2.60 -8.17 11.32
N ALA A 48 1.36 -8.49 11.70
CA ALA A 48 0.70 -9.72 11.26
C ALA A 48 0.59 -9.78 9.72
N GLU A 49 0.23 -8.68 9.08
CA GLU A 49 0.08 -8.64 7.62
C GLU A 49 1.41 -8.68 6.86
N ILE A 50 2.51 -8.12 7.38
CA ILE A 50 3.82 -8.34 6.75
C ILE A 50 4.25 -9.81 6.84
N LEU A 51 3.97 -10.50 7.94
CA LEU A 51 4.30 -11.91 8.09
C LEU A 51 3.49 -12.77 7.11
N ARG A 52 2.18 -12.50 6.99
CA ARG A 52 1.31 -13.14 5.98
C ARG A 52 1.78 -12.87 4.56
N TYR A 53 2.17 -11.64 4.25
CA TYR A 53 2.74 -11.28 2.96
C TYR A 53 4.03 -12.06 2.65
N LEU A 54 4.97 -12.14 3.59
CA LEU A 54 6.23 -12.89 3.41
C LEU A 54 5.98 -14.39 3.23
N VAL A 55 5.02 -14.97 3.97
CA VAL A 55 4.57 -16.35 3.76
C VAL A 55 3.95 -16.51 2.37
N LEU A 56 3.16 -15.54 1.89
CA LEU A 56 2.55 -15.60 0.57
C LEU A 56 3.60 -15.54 -0.55
N CYS A 57 4.61 -14.68 -0.41
CA CYS A 57 5.79 -14.64 -1.28
C CYS A 57 6.52 -15.98 -1.32
N GLU A 58 6.57 -16.67 -0.18
CA GLU A 58 7.21 -17.98 -0.06
C GLU A 58 6.38 -19.11 -0.69
N LEU A 59 5.05 -19.04 -0.62
CA LEU A 59 4.16 -20.01 -1.28
C LEU A 59 4.12 -19.84 -2.80
N ASN A 60 4.39 -18.62 -3.30
CA ASN A 60 4.24 -18.25 -4.70
C ASN A 60 5.60 -17.91 -5.34
N ARG A 61 6.61 -18.75 -5.12
CA ARG A 61 7.96 -18.55 -5.65
C ARG A 61 8.03 -18.57 -7.18
N ASP A 62 6.99 -18.95 -7.89
CA ASP A 62 6.91 -19.01 -9.36
C ASP A 62 6.55 -17.65 -10.02
N VAL A 63 5.93 -16.75 -9.27
CA VAL A 63 5.43 -15.42 -9.70
C VAL A 63 6.01 -14.30 -8.81
N VAL A 64 5.78 -13.04 -9.19
CA VAL A 64 6.05 -11.89 -8.32
C VAL A 64 4.78 -11.51 -7.57
N VAL A 65 4.83 -11.59 -6.25
CA VAL A 65 3.78 -11.07 -5.37
C VAL A 65 4.07 -9.58 -5.16
N GLY A 66 3.21 -8.70 -5.67
CA GLY A 66 3.37 -7.25 -5.52
C GLY A 66 3.02 -6.77 -4.11
N MET A 67 3.61 -5.65 -3.70
CA MET A 67 3.18 -4.92 -2.49
C MET A 67 2.04 -3.96 -2.87
N TYR A 68 0.83 -4.20 -2.34
CA TYR A 68 -0.39 -3.44 -2.65
C TYR A 68 -0.90 -2.55 -1.51
N SER A 69 -0.12 -2.44 -0.42
CA SER A 69 -0.45 -1.56 0.70
C SER A 69 0.76 -0.76 1.11
N ALA A 70 0.66 0.56 1.02
CA ALA A 70 1.71 1.45 1.51
C ALA A 70 1.95 1.26 3.01
N ARG A 71 0.90 0.93 3.78
CA ARG A 71 1.04 0.70 5.23
C ARG A 71 1.80 -0.56 5.57
N VAL A 72 1.49 -1.66 4.87
CA VAL A 72 2.19 -2.93 5.05
C VAL A 72 3.63 -2.79 4.56
N ASP A 73 3.87 -2.00 3.51
CA ASP A 73 5.21 -1.66 3.02
C ASP A 73 6.05 -0.94 4.09
N GLU A 74 5.49 0.05 4.79
CA GLU A 74 6.18 0.72 5.90
C GLU A 74 6.53 -0.21 7.06
N ALA A 75 5.65 -1.14 7.40
CA ALA A 75 5.95 -2.15 8.40
C ALA A 75 7.07 -3.10 7.93
N TRP A 76 7.13 -3.40 6.62
CA TRP A 76 8.21 -4.19 6.06
C TRP A 76 9.53 -3.41 6.06
N HIS A 77 9.52 -2.11 5.71
CA HIS A 77 10.66 -1.21 5.84
C HIS A 77 11.15 -1.13 7.30
N ALA A 78 10.25 -1.08 8.28
CA ALA A 78 10.63 -1.10 9.68
C ALA A 78 11.29 -2.43 10.07
N PHE A 79 10.73 -3.57 9.64
CA PHE A 79 11.24 -4.89 10.00
C PHE A 79 12.59 -5.20 9.35
N ILE A 80 12.77 -4.92 8.05
CA ILE A 80 14.02 -5.23 7.33
C ILE A 80 15.24 -4.49 7.89
N LEU A 81 15.04 -3.35 8.57
CA LEU A 81 16.10 -2.59 9.23
C LEU A 81 16.61 -3.23 10.53
N TYR A 82 15.86 -4.16 11.11
CA TYR A 82 16.37 -5.07 12.15
C TYR A 82 17.08 -6.23 11.49
N THR A 83 18.22 -5.93 10.86
CA THR A 83 18.84 -6.78 9.84
C THR A 83 19.20 -8.17 10.35
N THR A 84 19.61 -8.30 11.62
CA THR A 84 19.93 -9.59 12.23
C THR A 84 18.66 -10.42 12.41
N GLU A 85 17.67 -9.85 13.10
CA GLU A 85 16.42 -10.53 13.42
C GLU A 85 15.61 -10.87 12.15
N TYR A 86 15.60 -9.97 11.18
CA TYR A 86 14.95 -10.18 9.89
C TYR A 86 15.65 -11.28 9.08
N THR A 87 16.98 -11.30 9.08
CA THR A 87 17.75 -12.36 8.41
C THR A 87 17.50 -13.71 9.08
N ASP A 88 17.52 -13.76 10.41
CA ASP A 88 17.26 -14.98 11.17
C ASP A 88 15.84 -15.50 10.95
N PHE A 89 14.84 -14.60 10.94
CA PHE A 89 13.46 -14.93 10.57
C PHE A 89 13.39 -15.57 9.18
N CYS A 90 13.97 -14.90 8.17
CA CYS A 90 13.94 -15.37 6.79
C CYS A 90 14.64 -16.73 6.63
N MET A 91 15.82 -16.89 7.22
CA MET A 91 16.58 -18.14 7.13
C MET A 91 15.87 -19.27 7.87
N ARG A 92 15.29 -19.00 9.04
CA ARG A 92 14.56 -20.00 9.84
C ARG A 92 13.33 -20.53 9.12
N PHE A 93 12.49 -19.66 8.57
CA PHE A 93 11.17 -20.05 8.05
C PHE A 93 11.14 -20.30 6.55
N PHE A 94 12.04 -19.67 5.78
CA PHE A 94 12.04 -19.75 4.31
C PHE A 94 13.32 -20.38 3.75
N GLY A 95 14.36 -20.57 4.57
CA GLY A 95 15.66 -21.10 4.15
C GLY A 95 16.43 -20.16 3.22
N ARG A 96 16.01 -18.90 3.11
CA ARG A 96 16.62 -17.88 2.25
C ARG A 96 16.24 -16.49 2.72
N TYR A 97 17.05 -15.50 2.36
CA TYR A 97 16.68 -14.10 2.53
C TYR A 97 15.56 -13.69 1.56
N VAL A 98 14.52 -13.01 2.07
CA VAL A 98 13.48 -12.38 1.25
C VAL A 98 13.76 -10.89 1.21
N GLY A 99 14.28 -10.39 0.09
CA GLY A 99 14.63 -8.98 -0.05
C GLY A 99 13.43 -8.08 -0.34
N HIS A 100 13.49 -6.84 0.16
CA HIS A 100 12.68 -5.74 -0.34
C HIS A 100 13.40 -5.11 -1.54
N ALA A 101 12.73 -5.02 -2.69
CA ALA A 101 13.27 -4.44 -3.90
C ALA A 101 12.32 -3.35 -4.41
N PRO A 102 12.67 -2.05 -4.22
CA PRO A 102 11.87 -0.95 -4.74
C PRO A 102 11.68 -1.06 -6.26
N LYS A 103 10.50 -0.71 -6.76
CA LYS A 103 10.20 -0.77 -8.21
C LYS A 103 11.17 0.07 -9.07
N ASN A 104 11.77 1.10 -8.48
CA ASN A 104 12.74 1.99 -9.12
C ASN A 104 14.21 1.56 -8.99
N ALA A 105 14.52 0.44 -8.34
CA ALA A 105 15.88 -0.06 -8.23
C ALA A 105 16.46 -0.43 -9.61
N PRO A 106 17.77 -0.25 -9.87
CA PRO A 106 18.40 -0.67 -11.13
C PRO A 106 18.16 -2.16 -11.44
N ARG A 107 18.06 -2.52 -12.73
CA ARG A 107 17.91 -3.93 -13.14
C ARG A 107 19.12 -4.75 -12.74
N ALA A 108 18.89 -5.83 -11.98
CA ALA A 108 19.93 -6.71 -11.49
C ALA A 108 20.22 -7.80 -12.53
N GLY A 109 20.67 -7.40 -13.72
CA GLY A 109 21.15 -8.33 -14.76
C GLY A 109 20.12 -9.37 -15.25
N PRO A 110 20.57 -10.46 -15.90
CA PRO A 110 19.71 -11.43 -16.59
C PRO A 110 18.88 -12.37 -15.69
N HIS A 111 18.96 -12.19 -14.37
CA HIS A 111 18.23 -12.99 -13.38
C HIS A 111 17.33 -12.11 -12.50
N ASP A 112 16.95 -10.94 -13.01
CA ASP A 112 16.05 -10.04 -12.33
C ASP A 112 14.68 -10.69 -12.16
N HIS A 113 14.23 -10.84 -10.91
CA HIS A 113 12.92 -11.42 -10.61
C HIS A 113 11.75 -10.63 -11.24
N ARG A 114 11.98 -9.39 -11.68
CA ARG A 114 11.00 -8.55 -12.40
C ARG A 114 10.67 -9.00 -13.82
N ASP A 115 11.41 -9.95 -14.40
CA ASP A 115 11.04 -10.53 -15.70
C ASP A 115 9.90 -11.55 -15.58
N ARG A 116 9.51 -11.90 -14.35
CA ARG A 116 8.42 -12.82 -14.05
C ARG A 116 7.10 -12.05 -13.99
N ARG A 117 6.00 -12.75 -14.28
CA ARG A 117 4.66 -12.20 -14.16
C ARG A 117 4.40 -11.72 -12.71
N GLU A 118 4.05 -10.45 -12.57
CA GLU A 118 3.51 -9.89 -11.32
C GLU A 118 2.02 -10.24 -11.21
N LEU A 119 1.57 -10.53 -9.99
CA LEU A 119 0.16 -10.73 -9.73
C LEU A 119 -0.63 -9.43 -9.96
N THR A 120 -1.91 -9.57 -10.25
CA THR A 120 -2.88 -8.47 -10.07
C THR A 120 -3.32 -8.42 -8.60
N PHE A 121 -3.93 -7.31 -8.18
CA PHE A 121 -4.47 -7.20 -6.82
C PHE A 121 -5.58 -8.23 -6.54
N ASP A 122 -6.41 -8.54 -7.54
CA ASP A 122 -7.45 -9.57 -7.43
C ASP A 122 -6.85 -10.96 -7.24
N GLU A 123 -5.83 -11.31 -8.03
CA GLU A 123 -5.10 -12.58 -7.88
C GLU A 123 -4.35 -12.68 -6.54
N PHE A 124 -3.83 -11.56 -6.02
CA PHE A 124 -3.21 -11.49 -4.69
C PHE A 124 -4.25 -11.77 -3.60
N ARG A 125 -5.42 -11.12 -3.68
CA ARG A 125 -6.53 -11.31 -2.75
C ARG A 125 -7.04 -12.74 -2.73
N GLU A 126 -7.21 -13.36 -3.90
CA GLU A 126 -7.62 -14.76 -4.01
C GLU A 126 -6.62 -15.70 -3.35
N ARG A 127 -5.32 -15.55 -3.66
CA ARG A 127 -4.26 -16.37 -3.03
C ARG A 127 -4.15 -16.16 -1.53
N TYR A 128 -4.36 -14.94 -1.05
CA TYR A 128 -4.39 -14.66 0.39
C TYR A 128 -5.55 -15.41 1.06
N GLN A 129 -6.75 -15.30 0.50
CA GLN A 129 -7.95 -15.97 1.01
C GLN A 129 -7.77 -17.50 1.01
N ASP A 130 -7.17 -18.07 -0.03
CA ASP A 130 -6.89 -19.50 -0.12
C ASP A 130 -5.85 -19.95 0.91
N ALA A 131 -4.80 -19.16 1.14
CA ALA A 131 -3.73 -19.51 2.07
C ALA A 131 -4.15 -19.41 3.54
N PHE A 132 -4.93 -18.38 3.90
CA PHE A 132 -5.23 -18.05 5.30
C PHE A 132 -6.68 -18.31 5.71
N ALA A 133 -7.56 -18.66 4.76
CA ALA A 133 -9.00 -18.81 4.99
C ALA A 133 -9.68 -17.55 5.56
N GLU A 134 -9.07 -16.38 5.35
CA GLU A 134 -9.52 -15.07 5.83
C GLU A 134 -9.48 -14.06 4.67
N PRO A 135 -10.45 -13.13 4.58
CA PRO A 135 -10.40 -12.07 3.59
C PRO A 135 -9.30 -11.06 3.94
N LEU A 136 -8.85 -10.30 2.93
CA LEU A 136 -7.89 -9.21 3.17
C LEU A 136 -8.48 -8.19 4.17
N PRO A 137 -7.76 -7.88 5.28
CA PRO A 137 -8.17 -6.82 6.20
C PRO A 137 -8.03 -5.42 5.58
N ASP A 138 -8.60 -4.42 6.26
CA ASP A 138 -8.68 -3.03 5.79
C ASP A 138 -7.32 -2.40 5.48
N VAL A 139 -6.26 -2.84 6.17
CA VAL A 139 -4.89 -2.34 5.96
C VAL A 139 -4.35 -2.62 4.56
N TRP A 140 -4.96 -3.54 3.79
CA TRP A 140 -4.62 -3.80 2.39
C TRP A 140 -5.28 -2.85 1.39
N TYR A 141 -6.16 -1.96 1.86
CA TYR A 141 -6.87 -1.01 1.01
C TYR A 141 -6.43 0.42 1.37
N ASP A 142 -5.47 0.97 0.63
CA ASP A 142 -4.87 2.29 0.92
C ASP A 142 -5.93 3.41 1.09
N VAL A 143 -7.01 3.38 0.32
CA VAL A 143 -8.14 4.34 0.44
C VAL A 143 -8.76 4.34 1.85
N ARG A 144 -8.81 3.17 2.52
CA ARG A 144 -9.34 3.05 3.88
C ARG A 144 -8.40 3.66 4.93
N SER A 145 -7.11 3.81 4.60
CA SER A 145 -6.09 4.38 5.48
C SER A 145 -6.01 5.92 5.50
N ILE A 146 -6.78 6.59 4.66
CA ILE A 146 -6.79 8.05 4.57
C ILE A 146 -7.38 8.65 5.85
N VAL A 147 -6.57 9.47 6.51
CA VAL A 147 -6.86 10.24 7.72
C VAL A 147 -6.22 11.62 7.59
N PRO A 148 -6.59 12.65 8.39
CA PRO A 148 -5.98 13.97 8.29
C PRO A 148 -4.45 13.97 8.38
N ALA A 149 -3.88 13.04 9.15
CA ALA A 149 -2.45 12.90 9.29
C ALA A 149 -1.73 12.14 8.17
N ARG A 150 -2.47 11.61 7.20
CA ARG A 150 -1.92 10.81 6.09
C ARG A 150 -1.26 11.71 5.05
N ARG A 151 -0.11 11.29 4.54
CA ARG A 151 0.54 11.90 3.38
C ARG A 151 0.14 11.18 2.10
N VAL A 152 -0.07 11.96 1.04
CA VAL A 152 -0.38 11.46 -0.31
C VAL A 152 0.55 12.09 -1.34
N PHE A 153 0.76 11.37 -2.45
CA PHE A 153 1.46 11.85 -3.63
C PHE A 153 0.48 12.10 -4.77
N ASN A 154 0.78 13.13 -5.55
CA ASN A 154 0.09 13.53 -6.75
C ASN A 154 1.12 13.59 -7.89
N ASP A 155 1.29 12.48 -8.60
CA ASP A 155 2.26 12.41 -9.69
C ASP A 155 1.79 13.22 -10.93
N SER A 156 0.51 13.63 -10.97
CA SER A 156 -0.07 14.50 -12.01
C SER A 156 0.14 15.99 -11.76
N ALA A 157 0.58 16.42 -10.58
CA ALA A 157 0.90 17.82 -10.32
C ALA A 157 2.24 18.23 -10.97
N PRO A 158 2.38 19.48 -11.46
CA PRO A 158 1.41 20.57 -11.42
C PRO A 158 0.56 20.68 -12.71
N ASN A 159 0.28 19.57 -13.40
CA ASN A 159 -0.28 19.58 -14.76
C ASN A 159 -1.81 19.61 -14.80
N MET A 160 -2.48 19.83 -13.66
CA MET A 160 -3.93 19.95 -13.58
C MET A 160 -4.34 21.42 -13.42
N THR A 161 -5.56 21.75 -13.85
CA THR A 161 -6.15 23.07 -13.68
C THR A 161 -7.46 23.00 -12.91
N VAL A 162 -7.88 24.12 -12.34
CA VAL A 162 -9.16 24.21 -11.63
C VAL A 162 -9.93 25.39 -12.18
N THR A 163 -11.19 25.16 -12.50
CA THR A 163 -12.13 26.22 -12.87
C THR A 163 -13.23 26.30 -11.83
N GLN A 164 -13.86 27.47 -11.74
CA GLN A 164 -15.02 27.68 -10.88
C GLN A 164 -16.07 28.45 -11.66
N HIS A 165 -17.31 27.96 -11.59
CA HIS A 165 -18.49 28.63 -12.13
C HIS A 165 -19.66 28.38 -11.17
N ASP A 166 -20.42 29.44 -10.89
CA ASP A 166 -21.52 29.43 -9.93
C ASP A 166 -21.12 28.82 -8.57
N SER A 167 -21.78 27.72 -8.18
CA SER A 167 -21.54 26.98 -6.94
C SER A 167 -20.68 25.73 -7.14
N ILE A 168 -19.97 25.62 -8.25
CA ILE A 168 -19.20 24.42 -8.65
C ILE A 168 -17.74 24.78 -8.87
N ALA A 169 -16.84 23.94 -8.36
CA ALA A 169 -15.42 23.93 -8.67
C ALA A 169 -15.06 22.62 -9.38
N GLU A 170 -14.31 22.71 -10.47
CA GLU A 170 -13.97 21.57 -11.33
C GLU A 170 -12.46 21.41 -11.46
N LEU A 171 -11.95 20.22 -11.14
CA LEU A 171 -10.57 19.82 -11.39
C LEU A 171 -10.48 19.21 -12.78
N ILE A 172 -9.53 19.69 -13.57
CA ILE A 172 -9.37 19.36 -14.99
C ILE A 172 -7.95 18.82 -15.21
N ASP A 173 -7.82 17.73 -15.97
CA ASP A 173 -6.52 17.16 -16.34
C ASP A 173 -5.78 18.01 -17.38
N ASP A 174 -4.57 17.56 -17.76
CA ASP A 174 -3.75 18.23 -18.77
C ASP A 174 -4.36 18.17 -20.18
N GLY A 175 -5.25 17.20 -20.43
CA GLY A 175 -6.01 17.04 -21.66
C GLY A 175 -7.29 17.89 -21.74
N GLY A 176 -7.66 18.59 -20.68
CA GLY A 176 -8.88 19.40 -20.62
C GLY A 176 -10.14 18.64 -20.19
N THR A 177 -10.01 17.40 -19.72
CA THR A 177 -11.12 16.59 -19.22
C THR A 177 -11.41 16.93 -17.75
N VAL A 178 -12.68 17.15 -17.42
CA VAL A 178 -13.12 17.32 -16.03
C VAL A 178 -13.00 15.99 -15.30
N ILE A 179 -12.14 15.95 -14.27
CA ILE A 179 -11.90 14.75 -13.45
C ILE A 179 -12.83 14.70 -12.24
N LEU A 180 -13.09 15.86 -11.63
CA LEU A 180 -13.92 15.99 -10.44
C LEU A 180 -14.70 17.31 -10.50
N SER A 181 -16.01 17.25 -10.30
CA SER A 181 -16.83 18.43 -10.00
C SER A 181 -17.28 18.36 -8.53
N ALA A 182 -17.07 19.44 -7.79
CA ALA A 182 -17.42 19.55 -6.37
C ALA A 182 -18.07 20.91 -6.10
N ASN A 183 -18.62 21.08 -4.89
CA ASN A 183 -19.12 22.39 -4.46
C ASN A 183 -17.96 23.41 -4.44
N ALA A 184 -18.27 24.68 -4.76
CA ALA A 184 -17.32 25.79 -4.77
C ALA A 184 -16.50 25.95 -3.48
N ILE A 185 -17.00 25.49 -2.32
CA ILE A 185 -16.22 25.46 -1.06
C ILE A 185 -14.90 24.66 -1.18
N ALA A 186 -14.84 23.66 -2.07
CA ALA A 186 -13.66 22.85 -2.31
C ALA A 186 -12.65 23.53 -3.26
N TYR A 187 -12.95 24.70 -3.83
CA TYR A 187 -12.13 25.35 -4.84
C TYR A 187 -10.67 25.52 -4.41
N ASP A 188 -10.43 26.08 -3.23
CA ASP A 188 -9.07 26.28 -2.72
C ASP A 188 -8.32 24.95 -2.51
N ALA A 189 -9.03 23.93 -2.03
CA ALA A 189 -8.47 22.59 -1.85
C ALA A 189 -8.09 21.97 -3.20
N LEU A 190 -8.97 22.04 -4.20
CA LEU A 190 -8.69 21.52 -5.55
C LEU A 190 -7.51 22.27 -6.18
N ARG A 191 -7.46 23.60 -6.04
CA ARG A 191 -6.36 24.41 -6.57
C ARG A 191 -5.03 24.05 -5.93
N PHE A 192 -5.04 23.79 -4.62
CA PHE A 192 -3.86 23.31 -3.91
C PHE A 192 -3.43 21.92 -4.40
N ILE A 193 -4.37 20.98 -4.55
CA ILE A 193 -4.09 19.62 -5.06
C ILE A 193 -3.48 19.70 -6.46
N ALA A 194 -4.06 20.51 -7.35
CA ALA A 194 -3.61 20.68 -8.73
C ALA A 194 -2.14 21.11 -8.85
N GLN A 195 -1.62 21.81 -7.85
CA GLN A 195 -0.28 22.41 -7.86
C GLN A 195 0.74 21.67 -6.98
N THR A 196 0.29 20.74 -6.13
CA THR A 196 1.12 20.18 -5.06
C THR A 196 1.35 18.69 -5.26
N GLY A 197 2.62 18.29 -5.50
CA GLY A 197 3.00 16.90 -5.75
C GLY A 197 3.01 15.99 -4.52
N ALA A 198 3.10 16.54 -3.31
CA ALA A 198 3.07 15.78 -2.07
C ALA A 198 2.55 16.63 -0.92
N PHE A 199 1.59 16.13 -0.15
CA PHE A 199 1.00 16.88 0.98
C PHE A 199 0.31 15.95 1.98
N TYR A 200 0.07 16.44 3.19
CA TYR A 200 -0.79 15.82 4.18
C TYR A 200 -2.24 16.22 3.98
N VAL A 201 -3.19 15.32 4.25
CA VAL A 201 -4.64 15.59 4.09
C VAL A 201 -5.08 16.81 4.90
N ARG A 202 -4.57 16.99 6.13
CA ARG A 202 -4.85 18.16 6.99
C ARG A 202 -4.43 19.49 6.38
N GLU A 203 -3.47 19.50 5.45
CA GLU A 203 -2.95 20.72 4.81
C GLU A 203 -3.90 21.28 3.74
N LEU A 204 -4.93 20.54 3.34
CA LEU A 204 -5.91 21.05 2.38
C LEU A 204 -6.52 22.37 2.89
N PRO A 205 -6.41 23.47 2.11
CA PRO A 205 -6.98 24.75 2.45
C PRO A 205 -8.47 24.80 2.09
N GLY A 206 -9.10 25.97 2.28
CA GLY A 206 -10.54 26.12 2.15
C GLY A 206 -11.26 25.62 3.40
N GLY A 207 -12.45 26.16 3.67
CA GLY A 207 -13.22 25.91 4.89
C GLY A 207 -13.78 24.48 5.06
N LEU A 208 -13.14 23.49 4.44
CA LEU A 208 -13.51 22.08 4.56
C LEU A 208 -13.22 21.56 5.97
N THR A 209 -14.16 20.79 6.50
CA THR A 209 -13.97 19.95 7.68
C THR A 209 -12.98 18.81 7.42
N ASP A 210 -12.46 18.19 8.47
CA ASP A 210 -11.55 17.04 8.33
C ASP A 210 -12.20 15.86 7.59
N ASP A 211 -13.49 15.61 7.82
CA ASP A 211 -14.24 14.56 7.12
C ASP A 211 -14.39 14.86 5.62
N GLU A 212 -14.65 16.12 5.27
CA GLU A 212 -14.72 16.54 3.86
C GLU A 212 -13.35 16.43 3.16
N LYS A 213 -12.27 16.80 3.84
CA LYS A 213 -10.89 16.62 3.34
C LYS A 213 -10.58 15.15 3.12
N VAL A 214 -10.89 14.29 4.10
CA VAL A 214 -10.68 12.85 4.00
C VAL A 214 -11.48 12.26 2.85
N ASN A 215 -12.75 12.61 2.70
CA ASN A 215 -13.61 12.09 1.63
C ASN A 215 -13.16 12.55 0.23
N LEU A 216 -12.73 13.81 0.11
CA LEU A 216 -12.15 14.33 -1.13
C LEU A 216 -10.91 13.52 -1.53
N ILE A 217 -9.98 13.31 -0.61
CA ILE A 217 -8.75 12.56 -0.89
C ILE A 217 -9.05 11.08 -1.16
N ARG A 218 -9.96 10.45 -0.41
CA ARG A 218 -10.41 9.07 -0.69
C ARG A 218 -10.95 8.90 -2.09
N THR A 219 -11.75 9.87 -2.55
CA THR A 219 -12.33 9.86 -3.89
C THR A 219 -11.22 9.90 -4.94
N LEU A 220 -10.30 10.87 -4.83
CA LEU A 220 -9.19 11.01 -5.76
C LEU A 220 -8.23 9.80 -5.74
N THR A 221 -8.01 9.20 -4.57
CA THR A 221 -7.22 7.96 -4.44
C THR A 221 -7.93 6.76 -5.08
N SER A 222 -9.25 6.65 -4.93
CA SER A 222 -10.02 5.56 -5.56
C SER A 222 -10.01 5.61 -7.08
N TRP A 223 -9.79 6.80 -7.66
CA TRP A 223 -9.64 7.00 -9.10
C TRP A 223 -8.18 6.92 -9.58
N GLY A 224 -7.25 6.65 -8.67
CA GLY A 224 -5.81 6.54 -8.98
C GLY A 224 -5.11 7.87 -9.26
N LEU A 225 -5.76 9.02 -9.03
CA LEU A 225 -5.11 10.33 -9.16
C LEU A 225 -4.12 10.62 -8.04
N LEU A 226 -4.47 10.19 -6.83
CA LEU A 226 -3.61 10.30 -5.66
C LEU A 226 -3.23 8.91 -5.18
N ARG A 227 -2.02 8.78 -4.66
CA ARG A 227 -1.59 7.54 -3.99
C ARG A 227 -1.14 7.84 -2.57
N VAL A 228 -1.36 6.88 -1.68
CA VAL A 228 -0.83 6.98 -0.32
C VAL A 228 0.69 6.95 -0.39
N ALA A 229 1.34 7.88 0.33
CA ALA A 229 2.78 7.79 0.51
C ALA A 229 3.11 6.58 1.40
N PRO A 230 4.19 5.83 1.12
CA PRO A 230 4.83 4.97 2.11
C PRO A 230 5.11 5.84 3.35
#